data_AF-V9FCC1-F1
#
_entry.id   AF-V9FCC1-F1
#
_cell.length_a   1.000
_cell.length_b   1.000
_cell.length_c   1.000
_cell.angle_alpha   90.00
_cell.angle_beta   90.00
_cell.angle_gamma   90.00
#
_symmetry.space_group_name_H-M   'P 1'
#
loop_
_entity.id
_entity.type
_entity.pdbx_description
1 polymer ?
#
loop_
_entity_poly.entity_id
_entity_poly.type
_entity_poly.pdbx_seq_one_letter_code
_entity_poly.pdbx_strand_id
1 'polypeptide(L)'
;MVASRDLSAFFFGSQSEWLHRCKLCGTDRKQLPGTGYSNLLSHLRSRHEDFRAQYDTHHRNPERPLETFGFVSEETSHRYHWLRWVVERSMPLSEVDDERTRAMAKWRATNSKAVKADMIMVASKLGSVIEEEMENEI
;
A
#
# COMPACT_ATOMS: atom_id res chain seq x y z
N MET A 1 -3.81 -5.87 7.50
CA MET A 1 -5.17 -6.27 7.09
C MET A 1 -5.49 -5.56 5.78
N VAL A 2 -5.77 -6.31 4.70
CA VAL A 2 -6.17 -5.75 3.40
C VAL A 2 -7.59 -5.18 3.52
N ALA A 3 -7.85 -3.99 2.98
CA ALA A 3 -9.17 -3.39 3.04
C ALA A 3 -10.17 -4.17 2.17
N SER A 4 -11.40 -4.34 2.67
CA SER A 4 -12.49 -5.01 1.94
C SER A 4 -12.76 -4.42 0.55
N ARG A 5 -12.55 -3.11 0.41
CA ARG A 5 -12.65 -2.40 -0.87
C ARG A 5 -11.63 -2.92 -1.88
N ASP A 6 -10.38 -3.11 -1.46
CA ASP A 6 -9.28 -3.46 -2.36
C ASP A 6 -9.41 -4.91 -2.84
N LEU A 7 -9.82 -5.81 -1.95
CA LEU A 7 -10.19 -7.19 -2.32
C LEU A 7 -11.36 -7.23 -3.31
N SER A 8 -12.36 -6.37 -3.11
CA SER A 8 -13.52 -6.31 -4.00
C SER A 8 -13.16 -5.77 -5.38
N ALA A 9 -12.34 -4.71 -5.45
CA ALA A 9 -11.83 -4.17 -6.71
C ALA A 9 -10.97 -5.18 -7.48
N PHE A 10 -10.19 -6.00 -6.75
CA PHE A 10 -9.35 -7.02 -7.37
C PHE A 10 -10.18 -8.18 -7.94
N PHE A 11 -11.06 -8.80 -7.14
CA PHE A 11 -11.78 -10.02 -7.52
C PHE A 11 -13.07 -9.80 -8.32
N PHE A 12 -13.58 -8.57 -8.39
CA PHE A 12 -14.83 -8.29 -9.10
C PHE A 12 -14.65 -7.26 -10.20
N GLY A 13 -15.36 -7.46 -11.32
CA GLY A 13 -15.55 -6.46 -12.36
C GLY A 13 -16.88 -5.76 -12.16
N SER A 14 -16.88 -4.42 -12.13
CA SER A 14 -18.11 -3.64 -12.07
C SER A 14 -18.82 -3.72 -13.43
N GLN A 15 -20.04 -4.27 -13.44
CA GLN A 15 -20.93 -4.26 -14.60
C GLN A 15 -21.90 -3.07 -14.53
N SER A 16 -22.26 -2.65 -13.31
CA SER A 16 -23.02 -1.44 -12.98
C SER A 16 -22.76 -1.05 -11.53
N GLU A 17 -23.26 0.11 -11.07
CA GLU A 17 -23.13 0.57 -9.67
C GLU A 17 -23.50 -0.50 -8.62
N TRP A 18 -24.41 -1.41 -8.98
CA TRP A 18 -24.99 -2.38 -8.06
C TRP A 18 -24.69 -3.81 -8.44
N LEU A 19 -24.01 -4.08 -9.56
CA LEU A 19 -23.78 -5.43 -10.08
C LEU A 19 -22.29 -5.67 -10.34
N HIS A 20 -21.76 -6.65 -9.64
CA HIS A 20 -20.34 -7.02 -9.67
C HIS A 20 -20.21 -8.47 -10.12
N ARG A 21 -19.42 -8.70 -11.18
CA ARG A 21 -19.12 -10.05 -11.66
C ARG A 21 -17.85 -10.56 -11.00
N CYS A 22 -17.92 -11.70 -10.33
CA CYS A 22 -16.73 -12.35 -9.79
C CYS A 22 -15.82 -12.81 -10.94
N LYS A 23 -14.54 -12.42 -10.92
CA LYS A 23 -13.55 -12.81 -11.94
C LYS A 23 -13.11 -14.27 -11.80
N LEU A 24 -13.25 -14.87 -10.61
CA LEU A 24 -12.83 -16.26 -10.34
C LEU A 24 -13.86 -17.30 -10.81
N CYS A 25 -15.16 -17.02 -10.62
CA CYS A 25 -16.23 -17.98 -10.96
C CYS A 25 -17.27 -17.43 -11.94
N GLY A 26 -17.11 -16.20 -12.43
CA GLY A 26 -18.05 -15.56 -13.37
C GLY A 26 -19.43 -15.24 -12.79
N THR A 27 -19.68 -15.49 -11.50
CA THR A 27 -20.99 -15.29 -10.89
C THR A 27 -21.27 -13.80 -10.65
N ASP A 28 -22.44 -13.34 -11.08
CA ASP A 28 -22.91 -11.99 -10.83
C ASP A 28 -23.45 -11.84 -9.40
N ARG A 29 -23.03 -10.77 -8.72
CA ARG A 29 -23.43 -10.46 -7.35
C ARG A 29 -23.88 -9.02 -7.25
N LYS A 30 -25.09 -8.83 -6.73
CA LYS A 30 -25.60 -7.50 -6.44
C LYS A 30 -25.01 -6.97 -5.15
N GLN A 31 -24.46 -5.75 -5.18
CA GLN A 31 -24.05 -5.05 -3.97
C GLN A 31 -25.29 -4.54 -3.24
N LEU A 32 -25.52 -5.03 -2.01
CA LEU A 32 -26.71 -4.66 -1.25
C LEU A 32 -26.55 -3.22 -0.69
N PRO A 33 -27.57 -2.36 -0.81
CA PRO A 33 -27.55 -1.02 -0.23
C PRO A 33 -27.23 -1.07 1.27
N GLY A 34 -26.37 -0.17 1.75
CA GLY A 34 -26.03 -0.05 3.17
C GLY A 34 -25.08 -1.12 3.74
N THR A 35 -24.71 -2.15 2.96
CA THR A 35 -23.82 -3.25 3.45
C THR A 35 -22.34 -3.08 3.07
N GLY A 36 -22.02 -2.04 2.27
CA GLY A 36 -20.68 -1.83 1.74
C GLY A 36 -20.21 -3.02 0.90
N TYR A 37 -19.02 -3.54 1.18
CA TYR A 37 -18.39 -4.66 0.45
C TYR A 37 -18.57 -6.02 1.15
N SER A 38 -19.24 -6.06 2.30
CA SER A 38 -19.31 -7.25 3.16
C SER A 38 -19.93 -8.46 2.44
N ASN A 39 -20.91 -8.22 1.57
CA ASN A 39 -21.59 -9.27 0.82
C ASN A 39 -20.71 -9.88 -0.29
N LEU A 40 -19.89 -9.09 -0.97
CA LEU A 40 -18.90 -9.54 -1.94
C LEU A 40 -17.81 -10.37 -1.25
N LEU A 41 -17.34 -9.91 -0.08
CA LEU A 41 -16.38 -10.70 0.71
C LEU A 41 -16.98 -12.00 1.24
N SER A 42 -18.26 -12.01 1.63
CA SER A 42 -18.94 -13.24 2.05
C SER A 42 -18.99 -14.26 0.91
N HIS A 43 -19.22 -13.80 -0.32
CA HIS A 43 -19.11 -14.66 -1.50
C HIS A 43 -17.70 -15.24 -1.68
N LEU A 44 -16.66 -14.41 -1.56
CA LEU A 44 -15.27 -14.88 -1.66
C LEU A 44 -14.97 -15.93 -0.59
N ARG A 45 -15.31 -15.66 0.68
CA ARG A 45 -15.08 -16.62 1.79
C ARG A 45 -15.79 -17.96 1.63
N SER A 46 -16.96 -17.96 0.99
CA SER A 46 -17.78 -19.19 0.84
C SER A 46 -17.48 -19.99 -0.42
N ARG A 47 -16.88 -19.37 -1.44
CA ARG A 47 -16.67 -20.01 -2.76
C ARG A 47 -15.20 -20.11 -3.17
N HIS A 48 -14.32 -19.37 -2.51
CA HIS A 48 -12.91 -19.24 -2.84
C HIS A 48 -12.09 -19.23 -1.55
N GLU A 49 -11.74 -20.40 -1.00
CA GLU A 49 -11.01 -20.48 0.28
C GLU A 49 -9.65 -19.76 0.24
N ASP A 50 -8.95 -19.85 -0.91
CA ASP A 50 -7.61 -19.28 -1.09
C ASP A 50 -7.58 -17.85 -1.63
N PHE A 51 -8.71 -17.14 -1.66
CA PHE A 51 -8.76 -15.81 -2.27
C PHE A 51 -7.77 -14.81 -1.64
N ARG A 52 -7.47 -14.95 -0.35
CA ARG A 52 -6.48 -14.09 0.32
C ARG A 52 -5.06 -14.39 -0.14
N ALA A 53 -4.68 -15.66 -0.21
CA ALA A 53 -3.37 -16.07 -0.70
C ALA A 53 -3.17 -15.64 -2.16
N GLN A 54 -4.18 -15.80 -3.01
CA GLN A 54 -4.12 -15.34 -4.41
C GLN A 54 -3.94 -13.82 -4.53
N TYR A 55 -4.62 -13.05 -3.67
CA TYR A 55 -4.45 -11.61 -3.61
C TYR A 55 -3.04 -11.23 -3.17
N ASP A 56 -2.52 -11.89 -2.13
CA ASP A 56 -1.19 -11.63 -1.58
C ASP A 56 -0.09 -12.02 -2.58
N THR A 57 -0.18 -13.17 -3.25
CA THR A 57 0.76 -13.58 -4.31
C THR A 57 0.76 -12.59 -5.47
N HIS A 58 -0.41 -12.13 -5.91
CA HIS A 58 -0.50 -11.11 -6.95
C HIS A 58 0.05 -9.74 -6.47
N HIS A 59 -0.09 -9.42 -5.19
CA HIS A 59 0.47 -8.21 -4.60
C HIS A 59 1.99 -8.28 -4.39
N ARG A 60 2.54 -9.49 -4.21
CA ARG A 60 3.98 -9.74 -4.09
C ARG A 60 4.70 -9.80 -5.43
N ASN A 61 3.99 -9.90 -6.56
CA ASN A 61 4.63 -9.97 -7.88
C ASN A 61 5.47 -8.69 -8.16
N PRO A 62 6.80 -8.82 -8.35
CA PRO A 62 7.70 -7.69 -8.60
C PRO A 62 7.47 -7.01 -9.96
N GLU A 63 6.77 -7.64 -10.91
CA GLU A 63 6.51 -7.09 -12.25
C GLU A 63 5.29 -6.14 -12.33
N ARG A 64 4.83 -5.61 -11.21
CA ARG A 64 3.69 -4.68 -11.21
C ARG A 64 4.04 -3.37 -11.96
N PRO A 65 3.21 -2.95 -12.93
CA PRO A 65 3.32 -1.60 -13.49
C PRO A 65 3.24 -0.56 -12.37
N LEU A 66 4.07 0.48 -12.43
CA LEU A 66 4.11 1.55 -11.42
C LEU A 66 2.74 2.17 -11.13
N GLU A 67 1.85 2.15 -12.12
CA GLU A 67 0.45 2.58 -12.05
C GLU A 67 -0.36 1.84 -10.96
N THR A 68 0.02 0.61 -10.62
CA THR A 68 -0.66 -0.24 -9.62
C THR A 68 -0.41 0.22 -8.19
N PHE A 69 0.64 0.99 -7.94
CA PHE A 69 0.92 1.57 -6.62
C PHE A 69 0.01 2.78 -6.30
N GLY A 70 -0.77 3.24 -7.28
CA GLY A 70 -1.64 4.40 -7.17
C GLY A 70 -0.87 5.72 -7.09
N PHE A 71 -1.61 6.82 -7.01
CA PHE A 71 -1.01 8.14 -6.80
C PHE A 71 -0.62 8.29 -5.31
N VAL A 72 0.66 8.52 -5.06
CA VAL A 72 1.17 8.86 -3.73
C VAL A 72 0.71 10.28 -3.39
N SER A 73 0.24 10.50 -2.16
CA SER A 73 -0.11 11.86 -1.72
C SER A 73 1.13 12.76 -1.72
N GLU A 74 0.95 14.05 -2.02
CA GLU A 74 2.04 15.04 -1.99
C GLU A 74 2.78 15.02 -0.64
N GLU A 75 2.04 14.89 0.46
CA GLU A 75 2.59 14.76 1.81
C GLU A 75 3.51 13.54 1.96
N THR A 76 3.08 12.38 1.45
CA THR A 76 3.88 11.14 1.52
C THR A 76 5.13 11.25 0.64
N SER A 77 5.02 11.89 -0.52
CA SER A 77 6.15 12.16 -1.41
C SER A 77 7.18 13.08 -0.74
N HIS A 78 6.74 14.20 -0.16
CA HIS A 78 7.62 15.12 0.56
C HIS A 78 8.30 14.48 1.77
N ARG A 79 7.58 13.62 2.50
CA ARG A 79 8.13 12.88 3.62
C ARG A 79 9.18 11.84 3.19
N TYR A 80 8.96 11.19 2.05
CA TYR A 80 9.98 10.35 1.42
C TYR A 80 11.22 11.16 1.00
N HIS A 81 11.06 12.37 0.47
CA HIS A 81 12.20 13.22 0.14
C HIS A 81 13.01 13.65 1.37
N TRP A 82 12.34 13.97 2.49
CA TRP A 82 13.00 14.21 3.76
C TRP A 82 13.78 12.98 4.24
N LEU A 83 13.17 11.80 4.18
CA LEU A 83 13.81 10.52 4.52
C LEU A 83 15.08 10.29 3.68
N ARG A 84 14.94 10.45 2.37
CA ARG A 84 16.03 10.28 1.40
C ARG A 84 17.18 11.23 1.68
N TRP A 85 16.87 12.49 1.99
CA TRP A 85 17.87 13.49 2.32
C TRP A 85 18.63 13.16 3.61
N VAL A 86 17.93 12.71 4.65
CA VAL A 86 18.56 12.27 5.92
C VAL A 86 19.45 11.05 5.70
N VAL A 87 18.96 10.04 4.99
CA VAL A 87 19.66 8.75 4.82
C VAL A 87 20.79 8.85 3.79
N GLU A 88 20.51 9.31 2.56
CA GLU A 88 21.50 9.31 1.48
C GLU A 88 22.62 10.32 1.70
N ARG A 89 22.33 11.44 2.37
CA ARG A 89 23.35 12.48 2.67
C ARG A 89 23.87 12.41 4.10
N SER A 90 23.43 11.43 4.90
CA SER A 90 23.81 11.30 6.31
C SER A 90 23.59 12.58 7.13
N MET A 91 22.48 13.29 6.86
CA MET A 91 22.18 14.56 7.53
C MET A 91 21.60 14.31 8.93
N PRO A 92 21.90 15.16 9.92
CA PRO A 92 21.29 15.07 11.24
C PRO A 92 19.76 15.20 11.18
N LEU A 93 19.04 14.41 11.98
CA LEU A 93 17.58 14.52 12.08
C LEU A 93 17.11 15.90 12.57
N SER A 94 17.94 16.63 13.30
CA SER A 94 17.65 17.99 13.77
C SER A 94 17.44 18.97 12.62
N GLU A 95 18.05 18.74 11.46
CA GLU A 95 17.92 19.62 10.31
C GLU A 95 16.52 19.59 9.69
N VAL A 96 15.77 18.51 9.91
CA VAL A 96 14.35 18.44 9.53
C VAL A 96 13.53 19.47 10.31
N ASP A 97 13.96 19.78 11.54
CA ASP A 97 13.33 20.78 12.40
C ASP A 97 13.96 22.18 12.26
N ASP A 98 15.09 22.29 11.55
CA ASP A 98 15.78 23.55 11.35
C ASP A 98 15.02 24.46 10.37
N GLU A 99 14.73 25.68 10.82
CA GLU A 99 13.89 26.61 10.07
C GLU A 99 14.57 27.08 8.77
N ARG A 100 15.89 27.22 8.77
CA ARG A 100 16.63 27.62 7.56
C ARG A 100 16.59 26.53 6.50
N THR A 101 16.78 25.29 6.92
CA THR A 101 16.69 24.11 6.06
C THR A 101 15.28 23.96 5.50
N ARG A 102 14.25 24.15 6.32
CA ARG A 102 12.85 24.16 5.88
C ARG A 102 12.56 25.27 4.87
N ALA A 103 13.06 26.49 5.11
CA ALA A 103 12.86 27.62 4.19
C ALA A 103 13.53 27.39 2.82
N MET A 104 14.63 26.63 2.79
CA MET A 104 15.33 26.27 1.55
C MET A 104 14.72 25.02 0.88
N ALA A 105 14.09 24.13 1.66
CA ALA A 105 13.47 22.93 1.15
C ALA A 105 12.21 23.27 0.35
N LYS A 106 12.03 22.62 -0.80
CA LYS A 106 10.78 22.68 -1.59
C LYS A 106 9.68 21.80 -1.01
N TRP A 107 9.98 21.04 0.06
CA TRP A 107 9.12 20.02 0.62
C TRP A 107 8.28 20.61 1.75
N ARG A 108 7.07 20.09 1.94
CA ARG A 108 6.25 20.45 3.10
C ARG A 108 7.03 20.19 4.39
N ALA A 109 6.91 21.13 5.33
CA ALA A 109 7.51 20.99 6.64
C ALA A 109 7.01 19.71 7.32
N THR A 110 7.94 18.97 7.89
CA THR A 110 7.69 17.80 8.74
C THR A 110 8.55 17.91 9.99
N ASN A 111 8.41 16.98 10.93
CA ASN A 111 9.24 16.96 12.13
C ASN A 111 10.18 15.76 12.17
N SER A 112 11.29 15.90 12.89
CA SER A 112 12.29 14.83 13.05
C SER A 112 11.70 13.53 13.59
N LYS A 113 10.70 13.62 14.49
CA LYS A 113 10.05 12.44 15.07
C LYS A 113 9.28 11.63 14.00
N ALA A 114 8.59 12.32 13.09
CA ALA A 114 7.86 11.69 11.99
C ALA A 114 8.83 11.01 11.02
N VAL A 115 9.89 11.71 10.59
CA VAL A 115 10.91 11.12 9.71
C VAL A 115 11.58 9.93 10.38
N LYS A 116 11.90 10.01 11.67
CA LYS A 116 12.46 8.88 12.44
C LYS A 116 11.51 7.69 12.49
N ALA A 117 10.21 7.92 12.70
CA ALA A 117 9.21 6.85 12.69
C ALA A 117 9.13 6.17 11.32
N ASP A 118 9.21 6.96 10.24
CA ASP A 118 9.25 6.42 8.88
C ASP A 118 10.54 5.63 8.60
N MET A 119 11.70 6.09 9.06
CA MET A 119 12.97 5.33 8.98
C MET A 119 12.83 3.96 9.62
N ILE A 120 12.28 3.88 10.84
CA ILE A 120 12.08 2.62 11.56
C ILE A 120 11.11 1.72 10.81
N MET A 121 10.00 2.27 10.32
CA MET A 121 9.00 1.50 9.57
C MET A 121 9.58 0.94 8.26
N VAL A 122 10.32 1.75 7.52
CA VAL A 122 10.96 1.35 6.26
C VAL A 122 12.01 0.28 6.52
N ALA A 123 12.86 0.46 7.52
CA ALA A 123 13.87 -0.54 7.89
C ALA A 123 13.23 -1.88 8.29
N SER A 124 12.16 -1.87 9.08
CA SER A 124 11.45 -3.09 9.47
C SER A 124 10.80 -3.79 8.26
N LYS A 125 10.11 -3.04 7.39
CA LYS A 125 9.43 -3.62 6.22
C LYS A 125 10.42 -4.15 5.19
N LEU A 126 11.45 -3.37 4.87
CA LEU A 126 12.48 -3.79 3.92
C LEU A 126 13.32 -4.93 4.47
N GLY A 127 13.61 -4.93 5.79
CA GLY A 127 14.29 -6.04 6.44
C GLY A 127 13.58 -7.36 6.20
N SER A 128 12.27 -7.44 6.46
CA SER A 128 11.50 -8.66 6.21
C SER A 128 11.43 -9.07 4.74
N VAL A 129 11.41 -8.10 3.80
CA VAL A 129 11.45 -8.41 2.37
C VAL A 129 12.81 -8.96 1.98
N ILE A 130 13.90 -8.34 2.45
CA ILE A 130 15.26 -8.80 2.17
C ILE A 130 15.49 -10.19 2.76
N GLU A 131 15.01 -10.46 3.98
CA GLU A 131 15.07 -11.79 4.59
C GLU A 131 14.36 -12.85 3.73
N GLU A 132 13.15 -12.56 3.25
CA GLU A 132 12.40 -13.46 2.36
C GLU A 132 13.13 -13.69 1.03
N GLU A 133 13.67 -12.65 0.40
CA GLU A 133 14.44 -12.76 -0.84
C GLU A 133 15.72 -13.59 -0.63
N MET A 134 16.47 -13.35 0.45
CA MET A 134 17.70 -14.07 0.76
C MET A 134 17.48 -15.54 1.08
N GLU A 135 16.37 -15.91 1.72
CA GLU A 135 16.01 -17.31 1.98
C GLU A 135 15.68 -18.09 0.70
N ASN A 136 15.19 -17.42 -0.35
CA ASN A 136 14.86 -18.03 -1.63
C ASN A 136 16.09 -18.25 -2.55
N GLU A 137 17.26 -17.73 -2.19
CA GLU A 137 18.52 -17.86 -2.96
C GLU A 137 19.42 -19.03 -2.49
N ILE A 138 19.04 -19.76 -1.43
CA ILE A 138 19.78 -20.92 -0.87
C ILE A 138 19.07 -22.23 -1.23
#